data_AF-A0A5S9M7R2-F1
#
_entry.id   AF-A0A5S9M7R2-F1
#
_cell.length_a   1.000
_cell.length_b   1.000
_cell.length_c   1.000
_cell.angle_alpha   90.00
_cell.angle_beta   90.00
_cell.angle_gamma   90.00
#
_symmetry.space_group_name_H-M   'P 1'
#
loop_
_entity.id
_entity.type
_entity.pdbx_description
1 polymer ?
#
loop_
_entity_poly.entity_id
_entity_poly.type
_entity_poly.pdbx_seq_one_letter_code
_entity_poly.pdbx_strand_id
1 'polypeptide(L)'
;MFGLHYEMQKMGAWLKEHGIKVTTVYFGGGTPTSITAEEMDLLYEEMYRSFPDVKHIREVTVEAGRPDTISPDKLEVLNRYNIDRISINPQSYENETLKAIGRHHSVEETIEKYHLSRQYGMNNINMDLIIGLPGEGLKEFQHSLQQTEELKPESLTVHTLSFKRASEMTRNKEKYQVADREEITRMMDEAVSWTKAHQYHPYYLYRQKNILGNLENVGYSLDGQESLYNIIIMEEVQTIIGIGCGAASKFIDPRTGKITQYANPKDPKSYNDRYEHYTEEKIQFLESLFVSHV
;
A
#
# COMPACT_ATOMS: atom_id res chain seq x y z
N MET A 1 -15.40 13.95 1.05
CA MET A 1 -14.29 14.32 1.96
C MET A 1 -14.74 14.63 3.40
N PHE A 2 -15.96 15.11 3.66
CA PHE A 2 -16.38 15.51 5.02
C PHE A 2 -16.16 14.44 6.11
N GLY A 3 -16.64 13.22 5.91
CA GLY A 3 -16.47 12.15 6.92
C GLY A 3 -15.01 11.78 7.19
N LEU A 4 -14.16 11.83 6.15
CA LEU A 4 -12.73 11.57 6.27
C LEU A 4 -12.04 12.66 7.12
N HIS A 5 -12.33 13.94 6.84
CA HIS A 5 -11.79 15.06 7.60
C HIS A 5 -12.28 15.02 9.06
N TYR A 6 -13.56 14.70 9.27
CA TYR A 6 -14.13 14.54 10.61
C TYR A 6 -13.37 13.48 11.41
N GLU A 7 -13.14 12.30 10.83
CA GLU A 7 -12.36 11.24 11.48
C GLU A 7 -10.93 11.69 11.79
N MET A 8 -10.23 12.32 10.84
CA MET A 8 -8.88 12.85 11.07
C MET A 8 -8.85 13.82 12.25
N GLN A 9 -9.79 14.76 12.29
CA GLN A 9 -9.87 15.77 13.34
C GLN A 9 -10.14 15.14 14.72
N LYS A 10 -11.10 14.21 14.81
CA LYS A 10 -11.46 13.57 16.07
C LYS A 10 -10.38 12.61 16.57
N MET A 11 -9.82 11.78 15.70
CA MET A 11 -8.69 10.91 16.07
C MET A 11 -7.49 11.75 16.47
N GLY A 12 -7.15 12.78 15.68
CA GLY A 12 -6.04 13.68 15.95
C GLY A 12 -6.17 14.44 17.26
N ALA A 13 -7.37 14.95 17.57
CA ALA A 13 -7.67 15.61 18.84
C ALA A 13 -7.46 14.66 20.02
N TRP A 14 -8.01 13.43 19.93
CA TRP A 14 -7.85 12.42 20.96
C TRP A 14 -6.37 12.06 21.18
N LEU A 15 -5.61 11.84 20.11
CA LEU A 15 -4.18 11.51 20.20
C LEU A 15 -3.38 12.66 20.85
N LYS A 16 -3.70 13.91 20.51
CA LYS A 16 -3.06 15.10 21.10
C LYS A 16 -3.36 15.24 22.59
N GLU A 17 -4.61 15.06 22.98
CA GLU A 17 -5.05 15.16 24.38
C GLU A 17 -4.32 14.13 25.26
N HIS A 18 -4.10 12.93 24.74
CA HIS A 18 -3.47 11.82 25.46
C HIS A 18 -1.95 11.71 25.23
N GLY A 19 -1.35 12.65 24.50
CA GLY A 19 0.10 12.64 24.22
C GLY A 19 0.59 11.42 23.41
N ILE A 20 -0.30 10.79 22.65
CA ILE A 20 0.01 9.61 21.83
C ILE A 20 0.62 10.06 20.50
N LYS A 21 1.80 9.53 20.18
CA LYS A 21 2.52 9.87 18.94
C LYS A 21 2.12 8.98 17.77
N VAL A 22 2.20 9.53 16.56
CA VAL A 22 2.03 8.80 15.30
C VAL A 22 3.41 8.37 14.78
N THR A 23 3.58 7.08 14.51
CA THR A 23 4.86 6.53 14.01
C THR A 23 4.95 6.60 12.49
N THR A 24 3.88 6.20 11.80
CA THR A 24 3.79 6.16 10.34
C THR A 24 2.40 6.55 9.87
N VAL A 25 2.27 7.10 8.67
CA VAL A 25 1.00 7.31 7.98
C VAL A 25 1.06 6.63 6.60
N TYR A 26 0.02 5.89 6.25
CA TYR A 26 -0.06 5.19 4.97
C TYR A 26 -1.36 5.57 4.25
N PHE A 27 -1.25 6.30 3.15
CA PHE A 27 -2.35 6.58 2.25
C PHE A 27 -2.42 5.44 1.23
N GLY A 28 -3.36 4.52 1.46
CA GLY A 28 -3.58 3.36 0.61
C GLY A 28 -5.03 3.14 0.23
N GLY A 29 -5.25 2.10 -0.58
CA GLY A 29 -6.57 1.68 -1.01
C GLY A 29 -7.05 2.40 -2.26
N GLY A 30 -7.69 1.66 -3.18
CA GLY A 30 -8.06 2.19 -4.49
C GLY A 30 -6.82 2.76 -5.19
N THR A 31 -6.81 4.07 -5.43
CA THR A 31 -5.62 4.80 -5.88
C THR A 31 -5.69 6.20 -5.27
N PRO A 32 -5.01 6.47 -4.13
CA PRO A 32 -5.04 7.75 -3.42
C PRO A 32 -4.77 8.95 -4.31
N THR A 33 -3.89 8.80 -5.29
CA THR A 33 -3.55 9.83 -6.28
C THR A 33 -4.66 10.13 -7.30
N SER A 34 -5.83 9.48 -7.23
CA SER A 34 -6.94 9.73 -8.19
C SER A 34 -7.65 11.07 -7.99
N ILE A 35 -7.54 11.67 -6.81
CA ILE A 35 -8.09 13.00 -6.52
C ILE A 35 -7.25 14.09 -7.21
N THR A 36 -7.78 15.31 -7.34
CA THR A 36 -7.02 16.42 -7.93
C THR A 36 -5.87 16.85 -7.01
N ALA A 37 -4.90 17.59 -7.54
CA ALA A 37 -3.80 18.13 -6.71
C ALA A 37 -4.32 19.04 -5.59
N GLU A 38 -5.39 19.81 -5.86
CA GLU A 38 -6.03 20.67 -4.86
C GLU A 38 -6.72 19.86 -3.76
N GLU A 39 -7.44 18.80 -4.12
CA GLU A 39 -8.05 17.89 -3.14
C GLU A 39 -7.00 17.17 -2.30
N MET A 40 -5.87 16.80 -2.91
CA MET A 40 -4.73 16.21 -2.22
C MET A 40 -4.05 17.19 -1.26
N ASP A 41 -3.86 18.44 -1.68
CA ASP A 41 -3.32 19.51 -0.83
C ASP A 41 -4.20 19.73 0.40
N LEU A 42 -5.52 19.82 0.22
CA LEU A 42 -6.48 19.95 1.32
C LEU A 42 -6.47 18.73 2.26
N LEU A 43 -6.32 17.52 1.72
CA LEU A 43 -6.25 16.29 2.51
C LEU A 43 -5.01 16.28 3.41
N TYR A 44 -3.85 16.63 2.86
CA TYR A 44 -2.60 16.64 3.62
C TYR A 44 -2.51 17.82 4.57
N GLU A 45 -3.08 18.98 4.21
CA GLU A 45 -3.25 20.10 5.15
C GLU A 45 -4.07 19.68 6.37
N GLU A 46 -5.20 18.97 6.16
CA GLU A 46 -6.03 18.48 7.25
C GLU A 46 -5.28 17.48 8.14
N MET A 47 -4.53 16.55 7.54
CA MET A 47 -3.68 15.61 8.28
C MET A 47 -2.62 16.34 9.11
N TYR A 48 -1.94 17.32 8.50
CA TYR A 48 -0.90 18.12 9.16
C TYR A 48 -1.45 18.93 10.33
N ARG A 49 -2.66 19.48 10.18
CA ARG A 49 -3.37 20.21 11.23
C ARG A 49 -3.88 19.28 12.34
N SER A 50 -4.40 18.12 11.98
CA SER A 50 -5.13 17.24 12.89
C SER A 50 -4.22 16.37 13.74
N PHE A 51 -3.19 15.76 13.17
CA PHE A 51 -2.37 14.79 13.87
C PHE A 51 -1.30 15.44 14.77
N PRO A 52 -0.89 14.78 15.86
CA PRO A 52 0.19 15.27 16.71
C PRO A 52 1.54 15.12 16.01
N ASP A 53 2.39 16.13 16.16
CA ASP A 53 3.82 16.05 15.88
C ASP A 53 4.20 15.54 14.48
N VAL A 54 3.47 16.01 13.45
CA VAL A 54 3.57 15.49 12.07
C VAL A 54 4.99 15.58 11.49
N LYS A 55 5.79 16.57 11.92
CA LYS A 55 7.20 16.73 11.52
C LYS A 55 8.12 15.59 12.01
N HIS A 56 7.68 14.80 12.97
CA HIS A 56 8.42 13.69 13.57
C HIS A 56 7.81 12.32 13.27
N ILE A 57 6.81 12.26 12.38
CA ILE A 57 6.37 11.00 11.78
C ILE A 57 7.55 10.42 10.99
N ARG A 58 7.81 9.11 11.17
CA ARG A 58 9.01 8.45 10.63
C ARG A 58 8.86 8.05 9.17
N GLU A 59 7.65 7.85 8.72
CA GLU A 59 7.32 7.47 7.34
C GLU A 59 5.89 7.91 7.00
N VAL A 60 5.75 8.64 5.91
CA VAL A 60 4.49 8.88 5.22
C VAL A 60 4.56 8.25 3.83
N THR A 61 3.71 7.26 3.59
CA THR A 61 3.66 6.53 2.31
C THR A 61 2.37 6.87 1.57
N VAL A 62 2.46 7.01 0.24
CA VAL A 62 1.30 7.11 -0.66
C VAL A 62 1.35 6.04 -1.76
N GLU A 63 0.22 5.36 -1.96
CA GLU A 63 0.06 4.51 -3.15
C GLU A 63 -0.30 5.34 -4.37
N ALA A 64 0.42 5.10 -5.47
CA ALA A 64 0.17 5.66 -6.79
C ALA A 64 0.07 4.54 -7.83
N GLY A 65 -0.72 3.50 -7.53
CA GLY A 65 -0.85 2.26 -8.32
C GLY A 65 -1.51 2.40 -9.70
N ARG A 66 -1.70 3.64 -10.17
CA ARG A 66 -2.19 4.01 -11.50
C ARG A 66 -1.29 5.11 -12.07
N PRO A 67 -0.47 4.82 -13.09
CA PRO A 67 0.43 5.80 -13.70
C PRO A 67 -0.29 7.05 -14.20
N ASP A 68 -1.49 6.89 -14.78
CA ASP A 68 -2.29 7.99 -15.32
C ASP A 68 -2.71 9.03 -14.28
N THR A 69 -2.60 8.71 -13.00
CA THR A 69 -2.93 9.61 -11.90
C THR A 69 -1.73 10.41 -11.36
N ILE A 70 -0.52 10.13 -11.84
CA ILE A 70 0.72 10.81 -11.43
C ILE A 70 0.99 11.98 -12.37
N SER A 71 1.08 13.18 -11.80
CA SER A 71 1.28 14.42 -12.53
C SER A 71 2.21 15.38 -11.77
N PRO A 72 2.85 16.34 -12.47
CA PRO A 72 3.76 17.32 -11.86
C PRO A 72 3.20 18.05 -10.63
N ASP A 73 1.98 18.57 -10.75
CA ASP A 73 1.24 19.27 -9.68
C ASP A 73 1.02 18.41 -8.43
N LYS A 74 0.70 17.12 -8.61
CA LYS A 74 0.56 16.18 -7.49
C LYS A 74 1.90 15.88 -6.84
N LEU A 75 2.95 15.69 -7.63
CA LEU A 75 4.31 15.47 -7.10
C LEU A 75 4.81 16.70 -6.32
N GLU A 76 4.47 17.91 -6.75
CA GLU A 76 4.73 19.13 -5.97
C GLU A 76 4.00 19.13 -4.63
N VAL A 77 2.75 18.68 -4.59
CA VAL A 77 1.99 18.51 -3.35
C VAL A 77 2.63 17.44 -2.45
N LEU A 78 3.03 16.28 -2.98
CA LEU A 78 3.73 15.25 -2.20
C LEU A 78 5.00 15.80 -1.54
N ASN A 79 5.82 16.53 -2.30
CA ASN A 79 7.04 17.14 -1.77
C ASN A 79 6.74 18.20 -0.70
N ARG A 80 5.72 19.03 -0.90
CA ARG A 80 5.33 20.09 0.05
C ARG A 80 5.03 19.54 1.44
N TYR A 81 4.41 18.37 1.52
CA TYR A 81 4.07 17.70 2.78
C TYR A 81 5.10 16.67 3.23
N ASN A 82 6.27 16.61 2.59
CA ASN A 82 7.35 15.66 2.89
C ASN A 82 6.87 14.21 2.88
N ILE A 83 6.13 13.81 1.84
CA ILE A 83 5.79 12.40 1.65
C ILE A 83 7.09 11.63 1.36
N ASP A 84 7.43 10.68 2.22
CA ASP A 84 8.70 9.96 2.18
C ASP A 84 8.74 8.93 1.05
N ARG A 85 7.64 8.18 0.89
CA ARG A 85 7.58 6.98 0.04
C ARG A 85 6.38 7.00 -0.90
N ILE A 86 6.61 6.60 -2.15
CA ILE A 86 5.56 6.40 -3.17
C ILE A 86 5.60 4.99 -3.74
N SER A 87 4.44 4.39 -3.97
CA SER A 87 4.33 3.09 -4.65
C SER A 87 3.86 3.27 -6.10
N ILE A 88 4.72 2.96 -7.07
CA ILE A 88 4.45 3.04 -8.51
C ILE A 88 4.52 1.63 -9.08
N ASN A 89 3.37 1.03 -9.38
CA ASN A 89 3.30 -0.42 -9.43
C ASN A 89 3.05 -0.94 -10.85
N PRO A 90 4.09 -1.39 -11.58
CA PRO A 90 3.95 -1.90 -12.95
C PRO A 90 3.10 -3.17 -13.00
N GLN A 91 3.14 -4.00 -11.94
CA GLN A 91 2.59 -5.36 -11.89
C GLN A 91 3.29 -6.35 -12.83
N SER A 92 3.55 -5.94 -14.07
CA SER A 92 4.22 -6.67 -15.13
C SER A 92 4.84 -5.68 -16.12
N TYR A 93 5.94 -6.07 -16.76
CA TYR A 93 6.54 -5.34 -17.90
C TYR A 93 6.12 -5.92 -19.26
N GLU A 94 5.02 -6.67 -19.30
CA GLU A 94 4.43 -7.21 -20.53
C GLU A 94 3.10 -6.50 -20.84
N ASN A 95 3.09 -5.69 -21.89
CA ASN A 95 1.90 -4.93 -22.31
C ASN A 95 0.69 -5.84 -22.61
N GLU A 96 0.92 -7.05 -23.14
CA GLU A 96 -0.16 -8.01 -23.40
C GLU A 96 -0.73 -8.59 -22.10
N THR A 97 0.10 -8.84 -21.09
CA THR A 97 -0.36 -9.26 -19.76
C THR A 97 -1.20 -8.17 -19.12
N LEU A 98 -0.73 -6.91 -19.13
CA LEU A 98 -1.45 -5.77 -18.58
C LEU A 98 -2.86 -5.65 -19.18
N LYS A 99 -2.97 -5.75 -20.51
CA LYS A 99 -4.27 -5.78 -21.21
C LYS A 99 -5.13 -6.98 -20.76
N ALA A 100 -4.54 -8.17 -20.67
CA ALA A 100 -5.25 -9.39 -20.28
C ALA A 100 -5.84 -9.31 -18.86
N ILE A 101 -5.17 -8.63 -17.93
CA ILE A 101 -5.66 -8.43 -16.56
C ILE A 101 -6.51 -7.16 -16.38
N GLY A 102 -6.86 -6.48 -17.48
CA GLY A 102 -7.75 -5.32 -17.50
C GLY A 102 -7.09 -4.02 -17.02
N ARG A 103 -5.76 -3.89 -17.11
CA ARG A 103 -5.08 -2.60 -16.92
C ARG A 103 -5.21 -1.77 -18.20
N HIS A 104 -5.39 -0.47 -18.00
CA HIS A 104 -5.55 0.51 -19.08
C HIS A 104 -4.31 1.36 -19.33
N HIS A 105 -3.24 1.13 -18.55
CA HIS A 105 -1.95 1.79 -18.75
C HIS A 105 -0.96 0.86 -19.45
N SER A 106 0.03 1.44 -20.11
CA SER A 106 1.15 0.72 -20.70
C SER A 106 2.36 0.65 -19.77
N VAL A 107 3.31 -0.22 -20.14
CA VAL A 107 4.62 -0.32 -19.48
C VAL A 107 5.38 1.01 -19.58
N GLU A 108 5.35 1.62 -20.77
CA GLU A 108 6.04 2.87 -21.07
C GLU A 108 5.51 4.03 -20.22
N GLU A 109 4.18 4.10 -20.01
CA GLU A 109 3.59 5.09 -19.11
C GLU A 109 4.08 4.92 -17.68
N THR A 110 4.20 3.67 -17.20
CA THR A 110 4.72 3.40 -15.86
C THR A 110 6.17 3.85 -15.72
N ILE A 111 7.00 3.55 -16.71
CA ILE A 111 8.42 3.97 -16.76
C ILE A 111 8.53 5.50 -16.80
N GLU A 112 7.71 6.16 -17.63
CA GLU A 112 7.65 7.63 -17.69
C GLU A 112 7.34 8.22 -16.31
N LYS A 113 6.31 7.70 -15.62
CA LYS A 113 5.91 8.21 -14.30
C LYS A 113 6.91 7.90 -13.20
N TYR A 114 7.63 6.79 -13.31
CA TYR A 114 8.77 6.50 -12.43
C TYR A 114 9.84 7.59 -12.57
N HIS A 115 10.28 7.87 -13.80
CA HIS A 115 11.30 8.90 -14.04
C HIS A 115 10.81 10.30 -13.67
N LEU A 116 9.54 10.63 -13.95
CA LEU A 116 8.94 11.89 -13.53
C LEU A 116 8.97 12.03 -11.99
N SER A 117 8.60 10.98 -11.26
CA SER A 117 8.63 11.00 -9.79
C SER A 117 10.05 11.20 -9.25
N ARG A 118 11.05 10.56 -9.86
CA ARG A 118 12.48 10.78 -9.57
C ARG A 118 12.91 12.21 -9.83
N GLN A 119 12.51 12.81 -10.95
CA GLN A 119 12.83 14.20 -11.30
C GLN A 119 12.27 15.19 -10.28
N TYR A 120 11.13 14.88 -9.68
CA TYR A 120 10.53 15.65 -8.60
C TYR A 120 11.08 15.28 -7.21
N GLY A 121 12.12 14.45 -7.11
CA GLY A 121 12.81 14.20 -5.83
C GLY A 121 12.23 13.07 -4.99
N MET A 122 11.30 12.27 -5.51
CA MET A 122 10.88 11.04 -4.84
C MET A 122 12.02 10.03 -4.87
N ASN A 123 12.62 9.75 -3.71
CA ASN A 123 13.82 8.92 -3.60
C ASN A 123 13.61 7.61 -2.83
N ASN A 124 12.38 7.31 -2.43
CA ASN A 124 11.99 6.01 -1.90
C ASN A 124 10.76 5.52 -2.69
N ILE A 125 11.02 4.83 -3.80
CA ILE A 125 9.98 4.31 -4.69
C ILE A 125 9.87 2.80 -4.54
N ASN A 126 8.65 2.33 -4.23
CA ASN A 126 8.29 0.92 -4.29
C ASN A 126 7.68 0.56 -5.64
N MET A 127 8.04 -0.61 -6.17
CA MET A 127 7.39 -1.20 -7.33
C MET A 127 6.88 -2.60 -7.00
N ASP A 128 5.61 -2.86 -7.31
CA ASP A 128 5.02 -4.20 -7.14
C ASP A 128 5.08 -4.98 -8.46
N LEU A 129 5.62 -6.20 -8.42
CA LEU A 129 5.51 -7.20 -9.46
C LEU A 129 4.55 -8.31 -9.03
N ILE A 130 3.83 -8.91 -9.97
CA ILE A 130 2.96 -10.06 -9.72
C ILE A 130 3.44 -11.25 -10.55
N ILE A 131 3.79 -12.35 -9.90
CA ILE A 131 4.10 -13.63 -10.57
C ILE A 131 2.86 -14.50 -10.73
N GLY A 132 2.86 -15.33 -11.77
CA GLY A 132 1.74 -16.20 -12.12
C GLY A 132 0.58 -15.51 -12.83
N LEU A 133 0.82 -14.34 -13.42
CA LEU A 133 -0.17 -13.66 -14.27
C LEU A 133 -0.47 -14.47 -15.54
N PRO A 134 -1.64 -14.28 -16.17
CA PRO A 134 -2.00 -15.00 -17.39
C PRO A 134 -1.04 -14.71 -18.54
N GLY A 135 -0.57 -15.76 -19.21
CA GLY A 135 0.36 -15.63 -20.33
C GLY A 135 1.81 -15.38 -19.95
N GLU A 136 2.14 -15.35 -18.65
CA GLU A 136 3.52 -15.19 -18.17
C GLU A 136 4.08 -16.49 -17.63
N GLY A 137 5.28 -16.83 -18.10
CA GLY A 137 6.15 -17.86 -17.58
C GLY A 137 7.43 -17.25 -17.02
N LEU A 138 8.41 -18.11 -16.71
CA LEU A 138 9.69 -17.66 -16.15
C LEU A 138 10.40 -16.61 -17.03
N LYS A 139 10.26 -16.72 -18.35
CA LYS A 139 10.90 -15.82 -19.32
C LYS A 139 10.38 -14.38 -19.20
N GLU A 140 9.06 -14.20 -19.13
CA GLU A 140 8.40 -12.90 -18.99
C GLU A 140 8.73 -12.28 -17.62
N PHE A 141 8.82 -13.11 -16.58
CA PHE A 141 9.25 -12.66 -15.27
C PHE A 141 10.72 -12.20 -15.26
N GLN A 142 11.63 -12.92 -15.94
CA GLN A 142 13.02 -12.49 -16.10
C GLN A 142 13.14 -11.15 -16.83
N HIS A 143 12.32 -10.92 -17.86
CA HIS A 143 12.24 -9.60 -18.51
C HIS A 143 11.76 -8.51 -17.53
N SER A 144 10.75 -8.81 -16.70
CA SER A 144 10.28 -7.88 -15.67
C SER A 144 11.34 -7.54 -14.62
N LEU A 145 12.18 -8.50 -14.23
CA LEU A 145 13.34 -8.27 -13.36
C LEU A 145 14.40 -7.41 -14.05
N GLN A 146 14.70 -7.65 -15.33
CA GLN A 146 15.64 -6.82 -16.10
C GLN A 146 15.17 -5.36 -16.16
N GLN A 147 13.89 -5.12 -16.46
CA GLN A 147 13.33 -3.76 -16.47
C GLN A 147 13.39 -3.10 -15.08
N THR A 148 13.16 -3.88 -14.02
CA THR A 148 13.29 -3.42 -12.64
C THR A 148 14.75 -3.02 -12.32
N GLU A 149 15.72 -3.77 -12.83
CA GLU A 149 17.16 -3.46 -12.71
C GLU A 149 17.54 -2.14 -13.40
N GLU A 150 16.92 -1.85 -14.55
CA GLU A 150 17.14 -0.61 -15.29
C GLU A 150 16.60 0.61 -14.51
N LEU A 151 15.45 0.45 -13.86
CA LEU A 151 14.82 1.53 -13.08
C LEU A 151 15.48 1.72 -11.71
N LYS A 152 15.96 0.65 -11.07
CA LYS A 152 16.57 0.67 -9.70
C LYS A 152 15.67 1.30 -8.64
N PRO A 153 14.43 0.80 -8.42
CA PRO A 153 13.58 1.31 -7.33
C PRO A 153 14.19 0.97 -5.97
N GLU A 154 13.95 1.78 -4.94
CA GLU A 154 14.44 1.48 -3.58
C GLU A 154 13.79 0.25 -2.96
N SER A 155 12.60 -0.12 -3.43
CA SER A 155 11.90 -1.30 -2.97
C SER A 155 11.19 -2.04 -4.10
N LEU A 156 11.16 -3.35 -3.97
CA LEU A 156 10.47 -4.27 -4.84
C LEU A 156 9.59 -5.16 -3.99
N THR A 157 8.29 -5.20 -4.28
CA THR A 157 7.40 -6.20 -3.69
C THR A 157 7.02 -7.22 -4.74
N VAL A 158 7.28 -8.50 -4.46
CA VAL A 158 6.90 -9.61 -5.33
C VAL A 158 5.67 -10.26 -4.76
N HIS A 159 4.57 -10.15 -5.49
CA HIS A 159 3.30 -10.78 -5.16
C HIS A 159 3.10 -12.05 -5.96
N THR A 160 2.51 -13.06 -5.35
CA THR A 160 1.97 -14.19 -6.12
C THR A 160 0.50 -13.93 -6.46
N LEU A 161 0.09 -14.20 -7.70
CA LEU A 161 -1.29 -14.04 -8.13
C LEU A 161 -2.25 -14.73 -7.15
N SER A 162 -3.25 -13.98 -6.70
CA SER A 162 -4.35 -14.47 -5.87
C SER A 162 -5.68 -14.26 -6.58
N PHE A 163 -6.46 -15.33 -6.68
CA PHE A 163 -7.78 -15.27 -7.29
C PHE A 163 -8.79 -14.67 -6.30
N LYS A 164 -9.17 -13.42 -6.54
CA LYS A 164 -10.32 -12.79 -5.86
C LYS A 164 -11.61 -13.40 -6.40
N ARG A 165 -12.49 -13.93 -5.53
CA ARG A 165 -13.77 -14.56 -5.90
C ARG A 165 -14.63 -13.77 -6.90
N ALA A 166 -14.54 -12.44 -6.88
CA ALA A 166 -15.32 -11.55 -7.74
C ALA A 166 -14.60 -11.12 -9.04
N SER A 167 -13.33 -11.48 -9.26
CA SER A 167 -12.60 -11.06 -10.46
C SER A 167 -13.10 -11.77 -11.71
N GLU A 168 -13.07 -11.08 -12.85
CA GLU A 168 -13.41 -11.66 -14.15
C GLU A 168 -12.55 -12.90 -14.45
N MET A 169 -11.25 -12.84 -14.11
CA MET A 169 -10.33 -13.97 -14.23
C MET A 169 -10.81 -15.22 -13.45
N THR A 170 -11.38 -15.03 -12.26
CA THR A 170 -11.91 -16.15 -11.47
C THR A 170 -13.19 -16.73 -12.09
N ARG A 171 -13.99 -15.89 -12.75
CA ARG A 171 -15.23 -16.32 -13.43
C ARG A 171 -14.96 -17.02 -14.76
N ASN A 172 -13.86 -16.68 -15.43
CA ASN A 172 -13.50 -17.15 -16.76
C ASN A 172 -12.16 -17.92 -16.78
N LYS A 173 -11.92 -18.83 -15.82
CA LYS A 173 -10.64 -19.54 -15.68
C LYS A 173 -10.15 -20.26 -16.95
N GLU A 174 -11.06 -20.80 -17.75
CA GLU A 174 -10.72 -21.48 -19.01
C GLU A 174 -10.11 -20.53 -20.05
N LYS A 175 -10.41 -19.23 -19.96
CA LYS A 175 -9.90 -18.20 -20.87
C LYS A 175 -8.52 -17.67 -20.43
N TYR A 176 -8.19 -17.75 -19.14
CA TYR A 176 -6.96 -17.21 -18.57
C TYR A 176 -6.05 -18.36 -18.12
N GLN A 177 -5.21 -18.84 -19.04
CA GLN A 177 -4.16 -19.80 -18.71
C GLN A 177 -3.11 -19.13 -17.84
N VAL A 178 -2.94 -19.64 -16.63
CA VAL A 178 -1.92 -19.21 -15.67
C VAL A 178 -0.86 -20.30 -15.54
N ALA A 179 0.36 -19.90 -15.21
CA ALA A 179 1.46 -20.81 -14.95
C ALA A 179 1.09 -21.84 -13.87
N ASP A 180 1.68 -23.03 -13.98
CA ASP A 180 1.48 -24.07 -12.99
C ASP A 180 2.28 -23.80 -11.71
N ARG A 181 2.10 -24.67 -10.71
CA ARG A 181 2.77 -24.50 -9.42
C ARG A 181 4.29 -24.60 -9.51
N GLU A 182 4.82 -25.47 -10.37
CA GLU A 182 6.26 -25.66 -10.52
C GLU A 182 6.89 -24.43 -11.14
N GLU A 183 6.27 -23.90 -12.20
CA GLU A 183 6.72 -22.69 -12.87
C GLU A 183 6.69 -21.46 -11.96
N ILE A 184 5.63 -21.29 -11.15
CA ILE A 184 5.56 -20.15 -10.23
C ILE A 184 6.53 -20.30 -9.05
N THR A 185 6.82 -21.53 -8.62
CA THR A 185 7.90 -21.77 -7.65
C THR A 185 9.24 -21.32 -8.23
N ARG A 186 9.52 -21.65 -9.51
CA ARG A 186 10.73 -21.19 -10.20
C ARG A 186 10.80 -19.67 -10.35
N MET A 187 9.67 -19.00 -10.61
CA MET A 187 9.62 -17.53 -10.62
C MET A 187 9.97 -16.95 -9.24
N MET A 188 9.44 -17.53 -8.16
CA MET A 188 9.76 -17.07 -6.81
C MET A 188 11.25 -17.30 -6.47
N ASP A 189 11.82 -18.45 -6.85
CA ASP A 189 13.24 -18.75 -6.66
C ASP A 189 14.12 -17.77 -7.46
N GLU A 190 13.71 -17.40 -8.67
CA GLU A 190 14.37 -16.38 -9.49
C GLU A 190 14.30 -15.01 -8.81
N ALA A 191 13.14 -14.62 -8.26
CA ALA A 191 12.98 -13.37 -7.53
C ALA A 191 13.92 -13.28 -6.31
N VAL A 192 14.01 -14.36 -5.52
CA VAL A 192 14.89 -14.46 -4.35
C VAL A 192 16.36 -14.38 -4.76
N SER A 193 16.73 -15.06 -5.84
CA SER A 193 18.10 -15.06 -6.35
C SER A 193 18.49 -13.68 -6.89
N TRP A 194 17.61 -13.05 -7.67
CA TRP A 194 17.83 -11.73 -8.24
C TRP A 194 17.91 -10.66 -7.15
N THR A 195 16.97 -10.63 -6.20
CA THR A 195 16.97 -9.64 -5.10
C THR A 195 18.23 -9.73 -4.26
N LYS A 196 18.68 -10.94 -3.93
CA LYS A 196 19.95 -11.17 -3.22
C LYS A 196 21.16 -10.69 -4.01
N ALA A 197 21.21 -10.94 -5.32
CA ALA A 197 22.31 -10.49 -6.18
C ALA A 197 22.39 -8.96 -6.28
N HIS A 198 21.26 -8.27 -6.13
CA HIS A 198 21.12 -6.81 -6.22
C HIS A 198 21.01 -6.11 -4.85
N GLN A 199 21.32 -6.81 -3.76
CA GLN A 199 21.34 -6.25 -2.39
C GLN A 199 19.97 -5.76 -1.87
N TYR A 200 18.89 -6.34 -2.38
CA TYR A 200 17.56 -6.14 -1.80
C TYR A 200 17.35 -7.17 -0.69
N HIS A 201 16.99 -6.68 0.50
CA HIS A 201 16.77 -7.47 1.70
C HIS A 201 15.27 -7.64 1.97
N PRO A 202 14.78 -8.86 2.24
CA PRO A 202 13.38 -9.05 2.60
C PRO A 202 13.09 -8.40 3.96
N TYR A 203 12.02 -7.62 4.06
CA TYR A 203 11.67 -6.88 5.29
C TYR A 203 10.25 -7.11 5.78
N TYR A 204 9.35 -7.64 4.96
CA TYR A 204 8.04 -8.15 5.40
C TYR A 204 7.52 -9.24 4.48
N LEU A 205 6.60 -10.04 5.02
CA LEU A 205 6.00 -11.15 4.31
C LEU A 205 4.56 -11.35 4.74
N TYR A 206 3.68 -11.67 3.79
CA TYR A 206 2.32 -12.07 4.12
C TYR A 206 1.72 -13.02 3.08
N ARG A 207 0.64 -13.70 3.46
CA ARG A 207 -0.09 -14.62 2.59
C ARG A 207 -1.52 -14.17 2.39
N GLN A 208 -1.97 -14.14 1.14
CA GLN A 208 -3.37 -13.89 0.79
C GLN A 208 -4.16 -15.19 0.74
N LYS A 209 -5.46 -15.12 1.05
CA LYS A 209 -6.37 -16.25 0.80
C LYS A 209 -6.45 -16.49 -0.72
N ASN A 210 -6.41 -17.75 -1.14
CA ASN A 210 -6.44 -18.19 -2.55
C ASN A 210 -5.24 -17.76 -3.39
N ILE A 211 -4.07 -17.59 -2.77
CA ILE A 211 -2.81 -17.37 -3.48
C ILE A 211 -2.41 -18.63 -4.24
N LEU A 212 -1.91 -18.48 -5.46
CA LEU A 212 -1.50 -19.63 -6.25
C LEU A 212 -0.27 -20.32 -5.63
N GLY A 213 -0.23 -21.65 -5.70
CA GLY A 213 0.88 -22.44 -5.16
C GLY A 213 1.03 -22.43 -3.63
N ASN A 214 0.15 -21.73 -2.89
CA ASN A 214 0.28 -21.47 -1.45
C ASN A 214 1.61 -20.78 -1.08
N LEU A 215 2.08 -19.92 -1.98
CA LEU A 215 3.27 -19.09 -1.78
C LEU A 215 2.94 -17.84 -0.95
N GLU A 216 3.75 -16.81 -1.10
CA GLU A 216 3.74 -15.61 -0.28
C GLU A 216 3.98 -14.36 -1.12
N ASN A 217 3.65 -13.22 -0.53
CA ASN A 217 4.04 -11.92 -1.02
C ASN A 217 5.18 -11.43 -0.14
N VAL A 218 6.28 -11.01 -0.74
CA VAL A 218 7.49 -10.61 -0.02
C VAL A 218 7.89 -9.22 -0.50
N GLY A 219 8.07 -8.31 0.45
CA GLY A 219 8.67 -7.01 0.19
C GLY A 219 10.16 -7.04 0.43
N TYR A 220 10.91 -6.51 -0.51
CA TYR A 220 12.34 -6.35 -0.45
C TYR A 220 12.70 -4.88 -0.61
N SER A 221 13.77 -4.44 0.06
CA SER A 221 14.27 -3.07 -0.05
C SER A 221 15.78 -3.04 0.01
N LEU A 222 16.36 -1.95 -0.50
CA LEU A 222 17.71 -1.56 -0.10
C LEU A 222 17.72 -1.20 1.39
N ASP A 223 18.90 -1.25 2.02
CA ASP A 223 19.08 -0.91 3.43
C ASP A 223 18.59 0.52 3.72
N GLY A 224 17.74 0.68 4.74
CA GLY A 224 17.19 1.96 5.16
C GLY A 224 16.03 2.47 4.31
N GLN A 225 15.52 1.66 3.38
CA GLN A 225 14.40 1.99 2.48
C GLN A 225 13.17 1.11 2.70
N GLU A 226 13.19 0.25 3.70
CA GLU A 226 12.07 -0.58 4.14
C GLU A 226 10.83 0.27 4.47
N SER A 227 9.64 -0.27 4.17
CA SER A 227 8.40 0.36 4.64
C SER A 227 8.13 -0.02 6.09
N LEU A 228 8.28 0.96 6.98
CA LEU A 228 8.03 0.80 8.40
C LEU A 228 6.55 0.47 8.68
N TYR A 229 5.61 1.07 7.94
CA TYR A 229 4.20 0.73 8.08
C TYR A 229 3.94 -0.76 7.77
N ASN A 230 4.51 -1.27 6.68
CA ASN A 230 4.36 -2.67 6.29
C ASN A 230 4.97 -3.63 7.31
N ILE A 231 6.09 -3.27 7.94
CA ILE A 231 6.65 -4.06 9.05
C ILE A 231 5.66 -4.07 10.23
N ILE A 232 5.23 -2.89 10.68
CA ILE A 232 4.38 -2.73 11.88
C ILE A 232 3.05 -3.50 11.74
N ILE A 233 2.39 -3.39 10.58
CA ILE A 233 1.09 -4.04 10.37
C ILE A 233 1.17 -5.56 10.23
N MET A 234 2.31 -6.08 9.75
CA MET A 234 2.55 -7.52 9.61
C MET A 234 3.03 -8.17 10.89
N GLU A 235 3.90 -7.50 11.64
CA GLU A 235 4.38 -7.96 12.96
C GLU A 235 3.31 -7.80 14.04
N GLU A 236 2.25 -7.04 13.78
CA GLU A 236 1.15 -6.78 14.71
C GLU A 236 1.65 -6.26 16.06
N VAL A 237 2.61 -5.33 16.02
CA VAL A 237 3.29 -4.78 17.20
C VAL A 237 2.75 -3.41 17.64
N GLN A 238 1.89 -2.78 16.84
CA GLN A 238 1.33 -1.47 17.15
C GLN A 238 -0.14 -1.35 16.71
N THR A 239 -0.90 -0.56 17.46
CA THR A 239 -2.26 -0.16 17.07
C THR A 239 -2.26 0.59 15.73
N ILE A 240 -3.09 0.14 14.80
CA ILE A 240 -3.38 0.78 13.51
C ILE A 240 -4.77 1.40 13.59
N ILE A 241 -4.85 2.72 13.40
CA ILE A 241 -6.12 3.46 13.32
C ILE A 241 -6.46 3.64 11.85
N GLY A 242 -7.42 2.85 11.34
CA GLY A 242 -7.89 2.96 9.97
C GLY A 242 -8.91 4.08 9.84
N ILE A 243 -8.65 5.08 8.99
CA ILE A 243 -9.51 6.25 8.78
C ILE A 243 -10.11 6.25 7.37
N GLY A 244 -11.40 6.53 7.24
CA GLY A 244 -12.08 6.60 5.93
C GLY A 244 -12.86 5.35 5.50
N CYS A 245 -13.56 5.45 4.38
CA CYS A 245 -14.38 4.36 3.83
C CYS A 245 -13.52 3.12 3.53
N GLY A 246 -13.96 1.95 4.01
CA GLY A 246 -13.27 0.67 3.81
C GLY A 246 -12.01 0.47 4.65
N ALA A 247 -11.61 1.44 5.46
CA ALA A 247 -10.45 1.34 6.33
C ALA A 247 -10.71 0.36 7.48
N ALA A 248 -9.66 -0.38 7.88
CA ALA A 248 -9.69 -1.30 9.00
C ALA A 248 -8.67 -0.87 10.06
N SER A 249 -9.10 -0.89 11.31
CA SER A 249 -8.27 -0.66 12.49
C SER A 249 -7.89 -1.99 13.12
N LYS A 250 -6.66 -2.06 13.63
CA LYS A 250 -6.18 -3.14 14.50
C LYS A 250 -5.77 -2.50 15.83
N PHE A 251 -6.52 -2.77 16.87
CA PHE A 251 -6.27 -2.30 18.23
C PHE A 251 -5.49 -3.37 18.98
N ILE A 252 -4.28 -3.05 19.44
CA ILE A 252 -3.38 -4.00 20.08
C ILE A 252 -3.18 -3.58 21.53
N ASP A 253 -3.58 -4.45 22.45
CA ASP A 253 -3.35 -4.27 23.87
C ASP A 253 -1.85 -4.43 24.17
N PRO A 254 -1.15 -3.38 24.65
CA PRO A 254 0.30 -3.43 24.85
C PRO A 254 0.73 -4.36 26.00
N ARG A 255 -0.20 -4.80 26.85
CA ARG A 255 0.07 -5.69 27.99
C ARG A 255 -0.17 -7.14 27.65
N THR A 256 -1.29 -7.42 26.96
CA THR A 256 -1.72 -8.79 26.68
C THR A 256 -1.38 -9.26 25.27
N GLY A 257 -1.07 -8.33 24.35
CA GLY A 257 -0.92 -8.60 22.93
C GLY A 257 -2.26 -8.94 22.24
N LYS A 258 -3.39 -8.80 22.93
CA LYS A 258 -4.70 -9.10 22.34
C LYS A 258 -5.01 -8.10 21.22
N ILE A 259 -5.37 -8.63 20.06
CA ILE A 259 -5.75 -7.85 18.88
C ILE A 259 -7.26 -7.80 18.75
N THR A 260 -7.81 -6.60 18.62
CA THR A 260 -9.21 -6.35 18.29
C THR A 260 -9.30 -5.61 16.97
N GLN A 261 -10.13 -6.11 16.05
CA GLN A 261 -10.29 -5.50 14.73
C GLN A 261 -11.60 -4.74 14.65
N TYR A 262 -11.57 -3.59 13.97
CA TYR A 262 -12.75 -2.77 13.71
C TYR A 262 -12.67 -2.19 12.30
N ALA A 263 -13.69 -2.38 11.47
CA ALA A 263 -13.67 -1.94 10.08
C ALA A 263 -14.80 -0.96 9.78
N ASN A 264 -14.44 0.16 9.13
CA ASN A 264 -15.41 1.04 8.52
C ASN A 264 -16.14 0.32 7.36
N PRO A 265 -17.38 0.72 7.02
CA PRO A 265 -18.09 0.15 5.88
C PRO A 265 -17.29 0.28 4.59
N LYS A 266 -17.39 -0.74 3.73
CA LYS A 266 -16.71 -0.76 2.43
C LYS A 266 -17.42 0.04 1.36
N ASP A 267 -18.72 0.28 1.51
CA ASP A 267 -19.49 1.08 0.58
C ASP A 267 -19.56 2.56 1.03
N PRO A 268 -19.37 3.53 0.10
CA PRO A 268 -19.35 4.94 0.45
C PRO A 268 -20.62 5.46 1.10
N LYS A 269 -21.79 4.91 0.74
CA LYS A 269 -23.08 5.38 1.28
C LYS A 269 -23.18 5.09 2.77
N SER A 270 -23.00 3.83 3.18
CA SER A 270 -23.06 3.44 4.59
C SER A 270 -21.97 4.09 5.43
N TYR A 271 -20.82 4.42 4.83
CA TYR A 271 -19.79 5.23 5.45
C TYR A 271 -20.26 6.66 5.71
N ASN A 272 -20.72 7.35 4.67
CA ASN A 272 -21.14 8.76 4.77
C ASN A 272 -22.37 8.97 5.66
N ASP A 273 -23.26 7.97 5.76
CA ASP A 273 -24.46 8.05 6.60
C ASP A 273 -24.13 7.98 8.11
N ARG A 274 -22.96 7.44 8.50
CA ARG A 274 -22.65 7.07 9.91
C ARG A 274 -21.18 7.25 10.33
N TYR A 275 -20.38 8.06 9.63
CA TYR A 275 -18.96 8.25 9.97
C TYR A 275 -18.73 8.73 11.40
N GLU A 276 -19.61 9.56 11.96
CA GLU A 276 -19.51 10.01 13.36
C GLU A 276 -19.58 8.83 14.33
N HIS A 277 -20.57 7.96 14.16
CA HIS A 277 -20.70 6.73 14.96
C HIS A 277 -19.45 5.85 14.85
N TYR A 278 -18.94 5.63 13.64
CA TYR A 278 -17.73 4.81 13.49
C TYR A 278 -16.49 5.45 14.10
N THR A 279 -16.45 6.78 14.16
CA THR A 279 -15.40 7.55 14.84
C THR A 279 -15.48 7.34 16.36
N GLU A 280 -16.67 7.47 16.94
CA GLU A 280 -16.91 7.29 18.37
C GLU A 280 -16.55 5.88 18.84
N GLU A 281 -16.91 4.84 18.08
CA GLU A 281 -16.53 3.46 18.40
C GLU A 281 -15.00 3.29 18.47
N LYS A 282 -14.26 3.89 17.52
CA LYS A 282 -12.78 3.85 17.56
C LYS A 282 -12.22 4.59 18.77
N ILE A 283 -12.79 5.73 19.14
CA ILE A 283 -12.38 6.44 20.36
C ILE A 283 -12.61 5.56 21.58
N GLN A 284 -13.75 4.88 21.70
CA GLN A 284 -14.01 3.98 22.82
C GLN A 284 -12.99 2.83 22.90
N PHE A 285 -12.57 2.26 21.75
CA PHE A 285 -11.47 1.30 21.74
C PHE A 285 -10.17 1.93 22.25
N LEU A 286 -9.80 3.13 21.78
CA LEU A 286 -8.60 3.82 22.22
C LEU A 286 -8.62 4.16 23.72
N GLU A 287 -9.75 4.66 24.23
CA GLU A 287 -9.99 4.91 25.66
C GLU A 287 -9.80 3.65 26.50
N SER A 288 -10.33 2.51 26.03
CA SER A 288 -10.17 1.24 26.73
C SER A 288 -8.72 0.75 26.78
N LEU A 289 -7.92 1.05 25.75
CA LEU A 289 -6.54 0.57 25.63
C LEU A 289 -5.54 1.47 26.36
N PHE A 290 -5.73 2.78 26.28
CA PHE A 290 -4.71 3.76 26.67
C PHE A 290 -5.06 4.56 27.94
N VAL A 291 -6.33 4.60 28.36
CA VAL A 291 -6.79 5.48 29.44
C VAL A 291 -7.39 4.70 30.61
N SER A 292 -8.24 3.72 30.32
CA SER A 292 -9.08 3.01 31.31
C SER A 292 -8.31 2.13 32.32
N HIS A 293 -6.98 2.22 32.36
CA HIS A 293 -6.09 1.38 33.15
C HIS A 293 -5.02 2.15 33.94
N VAL A 294 -5.28 3.43 34.27
CA VAL A 294 -4.62 4.12 35.40
C VAL A 294 -5.37 3.82 36.69
#